data_AF-A0A6P1EJP8-F1
#
_entry.id   AF-A0A6P1EJP8-F1
#
_cell.length_a   1.000
_cell.length_b   1.000
_cell.length_c   1.000
_cell.angle_alpha   90.00
_cell.angle_beta   90.00
_cell.angle_gamma   90.00
#
_symmetry.space_group_name_H-M   'P 1'
#
loop_
_entity.id
_entity.type
_entity.pdbx_description
1 polymer ?
#
loop_
_entity_poly.entity_id
_entity_poly.type
_entity_poly.pdbx_seq_one_letter_code
_entity_poly.pdbx_strand_id
1 'polypeptide(L)'
;MATVYWIQIADLTTSDLVELDHTNYLSLQHARQTLIDLNAFEQKYEILLNNYRDFEVHCAHQSLMSVTSADYSYQTANGVLAEANRMFMNFLTAHQSYVDQVVQDFKHLDLGEPLLVAGIAAPVTFKQLAEGQLRNIYDASNEYRAICALRNHAQHSAAPIHGVKGARKACWAESLIFYSLKTVLAQNKKFKPTVLAEIDEQIDIRITCKRAIERISTAHVKLRQMVQSQCNQARQAIEQAHADMARKVDATQKVYALWLCSRSDGGEDVERTILMLQWDDARKALQEKNGRPITSIRT
;
A
#
# COMPACT_ATOMS: atom_id res chain seq x y z
N MET A 1 37.17 5.26 22.30
CA MET A 1 36.09 4.73 23.16
C MET A 1 35.50 3.54 22.43
N ALA A 2 35.59 2.34 23.00
CA ALA A 2 35.12 1.12 22.33
C ALA A 2 33.62 0.93 22.59
N THR A 3 32.80 0.89 21.54
CA THR A 3 31.38 0.57 21.71
C THR A 3 31.22 -0.94 21.76
N VAL A 4 30.46 -1.45 22.73
CA VAL A 4 30.15 -2.88 22.86
C VAL A 4 28.75 -3.14 22.31
N TYR A 5 28.61 -4.22 21.54
CA TYR A 5 27.35 -4.64 20.93
C TYR A 5 27.02 -6.06 21.34
N TRP A 6 25.74 -6.33 21.61
CA TRP A 6 25.29 -7.69 21.93
C TRP A 6 23.81 -7.86 21.61
N ILE A 7 23.36 -9.12 21.55
CA ILE A 7 21.96 -9.49 21.64
C ILE A 7 21.70 -10.25 22.93
N GLN A 8 20.51 -10.08 23.49
CA GLN A 8 20.03 -10.81 24.67
C GLN A 8 18.53 -11.09 24.53
N ILE A 9 18.00 -12.04 25.29
CA ILE A 9 16.56 -12.28 25.31
C ILE A 9 15.83 -11.03 25.83
N ALA A 10 14.71 -10.69 25.17
CA ALA A 10 13.85 -9.60 25.61
C ALA A 10 12.92 -10.01 26.75
N ASP A 11 13.51 -10.47 27.85
CA ASP A 11 12.83 -10.72 29.12
C ASP A 11 13.59 -10.01 30.27
N LEU A 12 13.03 -10.06 31.48
CA LEU A 12 13.61 -9.41 32.67
C LEU A 12 14.48 -10.37 33.49
N THR A 13 14.63 -11.62 33.06
CA THR A 13 15.09 -12.73 33.91
C THR A 13 16.36 -13.40 33.41
N THR A 14 16.66 -13.26 32.12
CA THR A 14 17.73 -13.98 31.45
C THR A 14 18.95 -13.08 31.27
N SER A 15 20.10 -13.55 31.75
CA SER A 15 21.39 -12.84 31.66
C SER A 15 22.22 -13.29 30.45
N ASP A 16 21.75 -14.27 29.68
CA ASP A 16 22.48 -14.80 28.53
C ASP A 16 22.58 -13.77 27.41
N LEU A 17 23.81 -13.60 26.92
CA LEU A 17 24.13 -12.66 25.86
C LEU A 17 24.98 -13.30 24.75
N VAL A 18 24.85 -12.75 23.56
CA VAL A 18 25.71 -13.03 22.42
C VAL A 18 26.36 -11.72 22.02
N GLU A 19 27.66 -11.63 22.23
CA GLU A 19 28.45 -10.48 21.76
C GLU A 19 28.42 -10.42 20.23
N LEU A 20 28.33 -9.20 19.71
CA LEU A 20 28.34 -8.90 18.29
C LEU A 20 29.52 -7.98 17.98
N ASP A 21 30.08 -8.14 16.79
CA ASP A 21 30.89 -7.08 16.20
C ASP A 21 29.98 -5.95 15.65
N HIS A 22 30.61 -4.83 15.33
CA HIS A 22 29.94 -3.67 14.77
C HIS A 22 29.20 -3.97 13.46
N THR A 23 29.77 -4.83 12.60
CA THR A 23 29.19 -5.17 11.29
C THR A 23 27.90 -5.98 11.44
N ASN A 24 27.89 -6.96 12.35
CA ASN A 24 26.71 -7.78 12.66
C ASN A 24 25.62 -6.95 13.34
N TYR A 25 25.99 -6.04 14.24
CA TYR A 25 25.06 -5.09 14.84
C TYR A 25 24.35 -4.24 13.77
N LEU A 26 25.12 -3.61 12.88
CA LEU A 26 24.57 -2.79 11.79
C LEU A 26 23.74 -3.62 10.82
N SER A 27 24.15 -4.85 10.51
CA SER A 27 23.40 -5.77 9.65
C SER A 27 22.01 -6.09 10.21
N LEU A 28 21.91 -6.39 11.51
CA LEU A 28 20.62 -6.66 12.18
C LEU A 28 19.76 -5.40 12.28
N GLN A 29 20.36 -4.24 12.52
CA GLN A 29 19.65 -2.96 12.51
C GLN A 29 19.06 -2.66 11.12
N HIS A 30 19.85 -2.86 10.08
CA HIS A 30 19.43 -2.72 8.68
C HIS A 30 18.35 -3.74 8.29
N ALA A 31 18.49 -5.00 8.72
CA ALA A 31 17.51 -6.04 8.51
C ALA A 31 16.15 -5.66 9.12
N ARG A 32 16.15 -5.20 10.37
CA ARG A 32 14.94 -4.73 11.04
C ARG A 32 14.29 -3.56 10.29
N GLN A 33 15.07 -2.56 9.88
CA GLN A 33 14.54 -1.42 9.14
C GLN A 33 13.90 -1.86 7.81
N THR A 34 14.53 -2.80 7.11
CA THR A 34 14.02 -3.37 5.86
C THR A 34 12.66 -4.04 6.05
N LEU A 35 12.48 -4.82 7.11
CA LEU A 35 11.19 -5.46 7.39
C LEU A 35 10.12 -4.46 7.83
N ILE A 36 10.49 -3.39 8.55
CA ILE A 36 9.56 -2.31 8.92
C ILE A 36 9.04 -1.60 7.68
N ASP A 37 9.94 -1.24 6.76
CA ASP A 37 9.58 -0.64 5.49
C ASP A 37 8.68 -1.58 4.67
N LEU A 38 8.99 -2.87 4.63
CA LEU A 38 8.15 -3.86 3.97
C LEU A 38 6.76 -3.96 4.60
N ASN A 39 6.66 -3.95 5.93
CA ASN A 39 5.36 -3.94 6.60
C ASN A 39 4.56 -2.67 6.26
N ALA A 40 5.18 -1.50 6.31
CA ALA A 40 4.53 -0.25 5.93
C ALA A 40 4.07 -0.26 4.46
N PHE A 41 4.90 -0.77 3.56
CA PHE A 41 4.59 -0.94 2.14
C PHE A 41 3.33 -1.80 1.91
N GLU A 42 3.22 -2.94 2.59
CA GLU A 42 2.05 -3.82 2.49
C GLU A 42 0.80 -3.22 3.15
N GLN A 43 0.95 -2.54 4.29
CA GLN A 43 -0.17 -1.91 5.00
C GLN A 43 -0.81 -0.78 4.19
N LYS A 44 -0.01 0.07 3.54
CA LYS A 44 -0.52 1.13 2.65
C LYS A 44 -1.37 0.55 1.53
N TYR A 45 -0.94 -0.57 0.96
CA TYR A 45 -1.68 -1.24 -0.10
C TYR A 45 -2.99 -1.86 0.41
N GLU A 46 -2.96 -2.49 1.58
CA GLU A 46 -4.16 -3.04 2.22
C GLU A 46 -5.19 -1.95 2.54
N ILE A 47 -4.77 -0.77 3.01
CA ILE A 47 -5.68 0.37 3.22
C ILE A 47 -6.36 0.79 1.93
N LEU A 48 -5.60 0.90 0.83
CA LEU A 48 -6.17 1.19 -0.49
C LEU A 48 -7.19 0.13 -0.91
N LEU A 49 -6.86 -1.15 -0.77
CA LEU A 49 -7.75 -2.24 -1.16
C LEU A 49 -9.03 -2.30 -0.33
N ASN A 50 -8.96 -2.01 0.96
CA ASN A 50 -10.15 -1.98 1.81
C ASN A 50 -11.08 -0.83 1.43
N ASN A 51 -10.55 0.37 1.17
CA ASN A 51 -11.38 1.49 0.69
C ASN A 51 -12.03 1.20 -0.68
N TYR A 52 -11.30 0.53 -1.58
CA TYR A 52 -11.88 0.08 -2.84
C TYR A 52 -12.99 -0.97 -2.62
N ARG A 53 -12.73 -1.98 -1.77
CA ARG A 53 -13.69 -3.04 -1.46
C ARG A 53 -14.97 -2.47 -0.85
N ASP A 54 -14.85 -1.53 0.09
CA ASP A 54 -15.99 -0.91 0.75
C ASP A 54 -16.88 -0.17 -0.26
N PHE A 55 -16.26 0.58 -1.19
CA PHE A 55 -16.99 1.23 -2.29
C PHE A 55 -17.66 0.22 -3.23
N GLU A 56 -16.95 -0.83 -3.63
CA GLU A 56 -17.47 -1.87 -4.52
C GLU A 56 -18.65 -2.63 -3.89
N VAL A 57 -18.53 -3.01 -2.62
CA VAL A 57 -19.60 -3.65 -1.85
C VAL A 57 -20.83 -2.75 -1.75
N HIS A 58 -20.63 -1.45 -1.51
CA HIS A 58 -21.72 -0.50 -1.51
C HIS A 58 -22.43 -0.42 -2.87
N CYS A 59 -21.69 -0.30 -3.97
CA CYS A 59 -22.30 -0.28 -5.30
C CYS A 59 -23.11 -1.55 -5.61
N ALA A 60 -22.58 -2.72 -5.25
CA ALA A 60 -23.28 -3.99 -5.42
C ALA A 60 -24.53 -4.10 -4.53
N HIS A 61 -24.45 -3.65 -3.28
CA HIS A 61 -25.58 -3.59 -2.36
C HIS A 61 -26.69 -2.69 -2.90
N GLN A 62 -26.37 -1.47 -3.35
CA GLN A 62 -27.37 -0.57 -3.91
C GLN A 62 -28.00 -1.11 -5.18
N SER A 63 -27.22 -1.81 -6.02
CA SER A 63 -27.73 -2.50 -7.21
C SER A 63 -28.73 -3.60 -6.86
N LEU A 64 -28.48 -4.36 -5.78
CA LEU A 64 -29.44 -5.36 -5.29
C LEU A 64 -30.71 -4.69 -4.75
N MET A 65 -30.55 -3.61 -3.98
CA MET A 65 -31.68 -2.88 -3.39
C MET A 65 -32.58 -2.26 -4.47
N SER A 66 -32.03 -1.71 -5.56
CA SER A 66 -32.84 -1.11 -6.62
C SER A 66 -33.66 -2.11 -7.43
N VAL A 67 -33.28 -3.39 -7.41
CA VAL A 67 -34.00 -4.48 -8.08
C VAL A 67 -35.07 -5.10 -7.18
N THR A 68 -34.85 -5.06 -5.86
CA THR A 68 -35.72 -5.73 -4.87
C THR A 68 -36.68 -4.78 -4.15
N SER A 69 -36.34 -3.50 -4.04
CA SER A 69 -37.13 -2.48 -3.37
C SER A 69 -37.84 -1.57 -4.37
N ALA A 70 -39.06 -1.14 -4.03
CA ALA A 70 -39.87 -0.24 -4.86
C ALA A 70 -39.80 1.24 -4.43
N ASP A 71 -38.89 1.60 -3.53
CA ASP A 71 -38.73 3.00 -3.07
C ASP A 71 -37.84 3.80 -4.04
N TYR A 72 -38.50 4.58 -4.89
CA TYR A 72 -37.86 5.49 -5.84
C TYR A 72 -37.93 6.96 -5.38
N SER A 73 -38.09 7.22 -4.09
CA SER A 73 -38.17 8.59 -3.59
C SER A 73 -36.85 9.35 -3.82
N TYR A 74 -36.98 10.66 -4.02
CA TYR A 74 -35.81 11.54 -4.15
C TYR A 74 -34.92 11.50 -2.90
N GLN A 75 -35.51 11.39 -1.70
CA GLN A 75 -34.79 11.31 -0.45
C GLN A 75 -33.88 10.08 -0.40
N THR A 76 -34.39 8.92 -0.80
CA THR A 76 -33.63 7.67 -0.91
C THR A 76 -32.53 7.80 -1.96
N ALA A 77 -32.83 8.34 -3.14
CA ALA A 77 -31.83 8.55 -4.20
C ALA A 77 -30.71 9.52 -3.75
N ASN A 78 -31.04 10.60 -3.04
CA ASN A 78 -30.06 11.56 -2.53
C ASN A 78 -29.18 10.94 -1.43
N GLY A 79 -29.77 10.13 -0.53
CA GLY A 79 -29.00 9.39 0.48
C GLY A 79 -28.01 8.41 -0.15
N VAL A 80 -28.44 7.68 -1.19
CA VAL A 80 -27.58 6.78 -1.96
C VAL A 80 -26.43 7.53 -2.62
N LEU A 81 -26.69 8.69 -3.25
CA LEU A 81 -25.64 9.51 -3.86
C LEU A 81 -24.66 10.10 -2.84
N ALA A 82 -25.15 10.56 -1.69
CA ALA A 82 -24.32 11.12 -0.63
C ALA A 82 -23.35 10.07 -0.09
N GLU A 83 -23.85 8.86 0.18
CA GLU A 83 -23.03 7.76 0.68
C GLU A 83 -22.03 7.24 -0.36
N ALA A 84 -22.45 7.10 -1.63
CA ALA A 84 -21.55 6.75 -2.72
C ALA A 84 -20.42 7.77 -2.87
N ASN A 85 -20.71 9.06 -2.76
CA ASN A 85 -19.69 10.12 -2.76
C ASN A 85 -18.75 10.01 -1.57
N ARG A 86 -19.26 9.78 -0.35
CA ARG A 86 -18.43 9.60 0.86
C ARG A 86 -17.44 8.46 0.68
N MET A 87 -17.92 7.29 0.24
CA MET A 87 -17.06 6.13 0.03
C MET A 87 -16.08 6.33 -1.13
N PHE A 88 -16.50 6.95 -2.23
CA PHE A 88 -15.60 7.24 -3.33
C PHE A 88 -14.53 8.27 -2.96
N MET A 89 -14.85 9.29 -2.16
CA MET A 89 -13.85 10.24 -1.64
C MET A 89 -12.82 9.55 -0.73
N ASN A 90 -13.26 8.60 0.10
CA ASN A 90 -12.35 7.79 0.91
C ASN A 90 -11.40 6.97 0.02
N PHE A 91 -11.92 6.33 -1.03
CA PHE A 91 -11.11 5.66 -2.05
C PHE A 91 -10.11 6.61 -2.73
N LEU A 92 -10.54 7.79 -3.21
CA LEU A 92 -9.66 8.77 -3.86
C LEU A 92 -8.53 9.23 -2.93
N THR A 93 -8.83 9.35 -1.63
CA THR A 93 -7.86 9.73 -0.60
C THR A 93 -6.86 8.62 -0.33
N ALA A 94 -7.34 7.38 -0.14
CA ALA A 94 -6.48 6.21 0.05
C ALA A 94 -5.60 5.93 -1.18
N HIS A 95 -6.15 6.08 -2.38
CA HIS A 95 -5.44 5.96 -3.65
C HIS A 95 -4.28 6.95 -3.72
N GLN A 96 -4.56 8.23 -3.47
CA GLN A 96 -3.51 9.24 -3.49
C GLN A 96 -2.46 8.98 -2.41
N SER A 97 -2.88 8.67 -1.19
CA SER A 97 -1.98 8.37 -0.08
C SER A 97 -1.03 7.24 -0.43
N TYR A 98 -1.52 6.17 -1.07
CA TYR A 98 -0.68 5.08 -1.56
C TYR A 98 0.35 5.57 -2.59
N VAL A 99 -0.09 6.30 -3.62
CA VAL A 99 0.77 6.82 -4.70
C VAL A 99 1.88 7.73 -4.16
N ASP A 100 1.55 8.61 -3.22
CA ASP A 100 2.52 9.56 -2.65
C ASP A 100 3.53 8.88 -1.70
N GLN A 101 3.08 7.86 -0.98
CA GLN A 101 3.91 7.22 0.05
C GLN A 101 4.72 6.04 -0.46
N VAL A 102 4.27 5.33 -1.51
CA VAL A 102 4.99 4.16 -2.03
C VAL A 102 6.37 4.54 -2.55
N VAL A 103 6.52 5.71 -3.18
CA VAL A 103 7.81 6.19 -3.70
C VAL A 103 8.82 6.55 -2.60
N GLN A 104 8.38 6.58 -1.34
CA GLN A 104 9.21 6.89 -0.17
C GLN A 104 9.69 5.65 0.58
N ASP A 105 9.27 4.45 0.18
CA ASP A 105 9.67 3.21 0.82
C ASP A 105 11.08 2.77 0.41
N PHE A 106 11.75 2.00 1.28
CA PHE A 106 13.03 1.34 0.99
C PHE A 106 14.15 2.30 0.55
N LYS A 107 14.19 3.53 1.09
CA LYS A 107 15.20 4.54 0.74
C LYS A 107 16.62 4.09 1.03
N HIS A 108 16.79 3.21 2.02
CA HIS A 108 18.07 2.69 2.46
C HIS A 108 18.53 1.46 1.66
N LEU A 109 17.66 0.86 0.84
CA LEU A 109 18.03 -0.30 0.03
C LEU A 109 18.81 0.10 -1.21
N ASP A 110 19.95 -0.55 -1.40
CA ASP A 110 20.65 -0.60 -2.68
C ASP A 110 20.08 -1.75 -3.52
N LEU A 111 19.44 -1.42 -4.62
CA LEU A 111 18.82 -2.40 -5.53
C LEU A 111 19.75 -2.81 -6.68
N GLY A 112 21.03 -2.41 -6.63
CA GLY A 112 22.04 -2.86 -7.56
C GLY A 112 22.06 -2.03 -8.86
N GLU A 113 22.17 -2.73 -10.00
CA GLU A 113 22.88 -2.24 -11.17
C GLU A 113 22.56 -0.78 -11.56
N PRO A 114 23.60 0.06 -11.69
CA PRO A 114 23.41 1.47 -12.00
C PRO A 114 22.80 1.66 -13.39
N LEU A 115 21.79 2.53 -13.49
CA LEU A 115 21.31 2.99 -14.79
C LEU A 115 22.26 4.07 -15.32
N LEU A 116 22.54 4.03 -16.61
CA LEU A 116 23.14 5.16 -17.32
C LEU A 116 22.08 6.26 -17.48
N VAL A 117 22.10 7.23 -16.57
CA VAL A 117 21.27 8.43 -16.67
C VAL A 117 22.17 9.56 -17.15
N ALA A 118 21.93 10.06 -18.36
CA ALA A 118 22.72 11.14 -18.96
C ALA A 118 24.24 10.89 -19.00
N GLY A 119 24.66 9.63 -19.22
CA GLY A 119 26.07 9.25 -19.27
C GLY A 119 26.76 9.06 -17.91
N ILE A 120 26.01 9.14 -16.81
CA ILE A 120 26.51 8.93 -15.44
C ILE A 120 25.89 7.63 -14.90
N ALA A 121 26.72 6.75 -14.36
CA ALA A 121 26.27 5.56 -13.62
C ALA A 121 25.73 6.02 -12.26
N ALA A 122 24.42 5.92 -12.06
CA ALA A 122 23.77 6.22 -10.79
C ALA A 122 23.04 4.97 -10.26
N PRO A 123 23.14 4.65 -8.95
CA PRO A 123 22.42 3.53 -8.37
C PRO A 123 20.92 3.70 -8.56
N VAL A 124 20.24 2.61 -8.92
CA VAL A 124 18.79 2.63 -9.13
C VAL A 124 18.10 2.58 -7.78
N THR A 125 17.48 3.70 -7.41
CA THR A 125 16.73 3.79 -6.16
C THR A 125 15.34 3.18 -6.33
N PHE A 126 14.78 2.63 -5.24
CA PHE A 126 13.38 2.17 -5.22
C PHE A 126 12.41 3.26 -5.68
N LYS A 127 12.67 4.51 -5.27
CA LYS A 127 11.89 5.69 -5.68
C LYS A 127 11.78 5.82 -7.20
N GLN A 128 12.90 5.71 -7.93
CA GLN A 128 12.90 5.82 -9.40
C GLN A 128 12.11 4.68 -10.05
N LEU A 129 12.22 3.46 -9.51
CA LEU A 129 11.45 2.31 -9.98
C LEU A 129 9.94 2.52 -9.75
N ALA A 130 9.56 2.95 -8.55
CA ALA A 130 8.17 3.22 -8.17
C ALA A 130 7.56 4.36 -9.01
N GLU A 131 8.27 5.48 -9.16
CA GLU A 131 7.86 6.59 -10.03
C GLU A 131 7.72 6.15 -11.49
N GLY A 132 8.64 5.30 -11.97
CA GLY A 132 8.55 4.70 -13.31
C GLY A 132 7.32 3.84 -13.50
N GLN A 133 6.99 2.95 -12.54
CA GLN A 133 5.77 2.14 -12.61
C GLN A 133 4.50 3.01 -12.59
N LEU A 134 4.45 4.02 -11.71
CA LEU A 134 3.30 4.93 -11.61
C LEU A 134 3.13 5.79 -12.87
N ARG A 135 4.23 6.26 -13.46
CA ARG A 135 4.21 6.99 -14.74
C ARG A 135 3.68 6.10 -15.86
N ASN A 136 4.16 4.87 -15.96
CA ASN A 136 3.68 3.92 -16.95
C ASN A 136 2.17 3.64 -16.82
N ILE A 137 1.65 3.56 -15.58
CA ILE A 137 0.21 3.46 -15.35
C ILE A 137 -0.52 4.71 -15.84
N TYR A 138 -0.02 5.89 -15.47
CA TYR A 138 -0.61 7.16 -15.86
C TYR A 138 -0.67 7.33 -17.38
N ASP A 139 0.38 6.95 -18.11
CA ASP A 139 0.43 7.08 -19.57
C ASP A 139 -0.45 6.04 -20.27
N ALA A 140 -0.58 4.84 -19.70
CA ALA A 140 -1.29 3.72 -20.33
C ALA A 140 -2.80 3.64 -20.06
N SER A 141 -3.37 4.38 -19.10
CA SER A 141 -4.80 4.28 -18.74
C SER A 141 -5.47 5.65 -18.59
N ASN A 142 -6.48 5.90 -19.42
CA ASN A 142 -7.35 7.05 -19.29
C ASN A 142 -8.19 6.99 -18.01
N GLU A 143 -8.59 5.81 -17.54
CA GLU A 143 -9.33 5.67 -16.27
C GLU A 143 -8.49 6.08 -15.07
N TYR A 144 -7.22 5.70 -15.03
CA TYR A 144 -6.31 6.13 -13.99
C TYR A 144 -6.14 7.66 -14.00
N ARG A 145 -5.96 8.26 -15.19
CA ARG A 145 -5.92 9.73 -15.33
C ARG A 145 -7.21 10.38 -14.87
N ALA A 146 -8.37 9.77 -15.16
CA ALA A 146 -9.66 10.23 -14.68
C ALA A 146 -9.74 10.17 -13.14
N ILE A 147 -9.28 9.11 -12.48
CA ILE A 147 -9.19 9.04 -11.00
C ILE A 147 -8.33 10.18 -10.45
N CYS A 148 -7.14 10.41 -11.01
CA CYS A 148 -6.28 11.52 -10.58
C CYS A 148 -6.97 12.90 -10.75
N ALA A 149 -7.67 13.10 -11.86
CA ALA A 149 -8.38 14.36 -12.12
C ALA A 149 -9.62 14.54 -11.23
N LEU A 150 -10.39 13.48 -11.00
CA LEU A 150 -11.56 13.44 -10.11
C LEU A 150 -11.17 13.72 -8.65
N ARG A 151 -10.04 13.18 -8.18
CA ARG A 151 -9.48 13.51 -6.87
C ARG A 151 -9.23 15.02 -6.73
N ASN A 152 -8.59 15.64 -7.72
CA ASN A 152 -8.34 17.08 -7.70
C ASN A 152 -9.63 17.89 -7.77
N HIS A 153 -10.65 17.41 -8.48
CA HIS A 153 -11.98 18.01 -8.48
C HIS A 153 -12.64 17.93 -7.10
N ALA A 154 -12.65 16.73 -6.50
CA ALA A 154 -13.28 16.48 -5.20
C ALA A 154 -12.66 17.31 -4.07
N GLN A 155 -11.35 17.55 -4.11
CA GLN A 155 -10.66 18.35 -3.09
C GLN A 155 -10.86 19.86 -3.21
N HIS A 156 -11.21 20.37 -4.39
CA HIS A 156 -11.18 21.81 -4.66
C HIS A 156 -12.48 22.39 -5.18
N SER A 157 -13.50 21.56 -5.42
CA SER A 157 -14.73 22.02 -6.08
C SER A 157 -15.99 21.39 -5.53
N ALA A 158 -16.30 20.15 -5.89
CA ALA A 158 -17.59 19.54 -5.60
C ALA A 158 -17.49 18.01 -5.50
N ALA A 159 -18.59 17.39 -5.08
CA ALA A 159 -18.73 15.94 -4.99
C ALA A 159 -18.52 15.29 -6.38
N PRO A 160 -17.66 14.26 -6.50
CA PRO A 160 -17.27 13.73 -7.81
C PRO A 160 -18.35 12.87 -8.50
N ILE A 161 -19.29 12.26 -7.77
CA ILE A 161 -20.41 11.49 -8.36
C ILE A 161 -21.63 12.41 -8.46
N HIS A 162 -22.13 12.60 -9.68
CA HIS A 162 -23.23 13.54 -9.96
C HIS A 162 -24.59 12.86 -10.12
N GLY A 163 -24.62 11.54 -10.35
CA GLY A 163 -25.89 10.84 -10.54
C GLY A 163 -25.76 9.32 -10.52
N VAL A 164 -26.92 8.68 -10.48
CA VAL A 164 -27.09 7.24 -10.53
C VAL A 164 -28.17 6.92 -11.56
N LYS A 165 -27.96 5.88 -12.36
CA LYS A 165 -28.94 5.40 -13.36
C LYS A 165 -28.98 3.89 -13.39
N GLY A 166 -30.09 3.33 -13.87
CA GLY A 166 -30.19 1.90 -14.14
C GLY A 166 -29.34 1.47 -15.34
N ALA A 167 -28.67 0.33 -15.22
CA ALA A 167 -27.98 -0.34 -16.32
C ALA A 167 -28.95 -1.27 -17.06
N ARG A 168 -29.06 -1.13 -18.38
CA ARG A 168 -29.86 -2.04 -19.20
C ARG A 168 -29.10 -3.35 -19.40
N LYS A 169 -29.76 -4.49 -19.14
CA LYS A 169 -29.19 -5.85 -19.33
C LYS A 169 -27.95 -6.16 -18.46
N ALA A 170 -27.83 -5.57 -17.28
CA ALA A 170 -26.79 -5.93 -16.32
C ALA A 170 -27.26 -7.02 -15.35
N CYS A 171 -26.31 -7.74 -14.74
CA CYS A 171 -26.63 -8.63 -13.62
C CYS A 171 -27.14 -7.83 -12.41
N TRP A 172 -27.78 -8.49 -11.45
CA TRP A 172 -28.34 -7.82 -10.27
C TRP A 172 -27.29 -7.00 -9.49
N ALA A 173 -26.03 -7.42 -9.51
CA ALA A 173 -24.93 -6.76 -8.79
C ALA A 173 -24.41 -5.51 -9.51
N GLU A 174 -24.80 -5.26 -10.76
CA GLU A 174 -24.35 -4.13 -11.60
C GLU A 174 -25.53 -3.39 -12.22
N SER A 175 -26.72 -3.52 -11.63
CA SER A 175 -27.96 -2.92 -12.12
C SER A 175 -27.98 -1.39 -11.99
N LEU A 176 -27.10 -0.79 -11.18
CA LEU A 176 -26.90 0.66 -11.07
C LEU A 176 -25.52 1.09 -11.55
N ILE A 177 -25.50 2.22 -12.24
CA ILE A 177 -24.30 2.93 -12.67
C ILE A 177 -24.24 4.26 -11.92
N PHE A 178 -23.20 4.42 -11.11
CA PHE A 178 -22.83 5.69 -10.50
C PHE A 178 -21.90 6.43 -11.44
N TYR A 179 -22.22 7.68 -11.77
CA TYR A 179 -21.49 8.40 -12.81
C TYR A 179 -21.11 9.85 -12.47
N SER A 180 -19.99 10.28 -13.04
CA SER A 180 -19.64 11.69 -13.17
C SER A 180 -20.08 12.21 -14.55
N LEU A 181 -20.47 13.47 -14.59
CA LEU A 181 -20.86 14.18 -15.82
C LEU A 181 -19.73 15.08 -16.31
N LYS A 182 -19.30 14.87 -17.55
CA LYS A 182 -18.27 15.69 -18.19
C LYS A 182 -18.65 17.18 -18.21
N THR A 183 -19.91 17.50 -18.47
CA THR A 183 -20.42 18.88 -18.48
C THR A 183 -20.24 19.60 -17.15
N VAL A 184 -20.41 18.89 -16.02
CA VAL A 184 -20.18 19.45 -14.67
C VAL A 184 -18.69 19.54 -14.38
N LEU A 185 -17.90 18.52 -14.73
CA LEU A 185 -16.44 18.54 -14.55
C LEU A 185 -15.79 19.69 -15.34
N ALA A 186 -16.28 19.99 -16.55
CA ALA A 186 -15.81 21.07 -17.40
C ALA A 186 -16.04 22.48 -16.81
N GLN A 187 -16.96 22.64 -15.87
CA GLN A 187 -17.16 23.91 -15.16
C GLN A 187 -16.01 24.22 -14.20
N ASN A 188 -15.27 23.19 -13.76
CA ASN A 188 -14.08 23.37 -12.94
C ASN A 188 -12.88 23.72 -13.84
N LYS A 189 -12.48 25.00 -13.83
CA LYS A 189 -11.32 25.52 -14.58
C LYS A 189 -9.98 24.84 -14.25
N LYS A 190 -9.87 24.18 -13.08
CA LYS A 190 -8.67 23.43 -12.66
C LYS A 190 -8.70 21.97 -13.12
N PHE A 191 -9.81 21.48 -13.66
CA PHE A 191 -9.88 20.15 -14.23
C PHE A 191 -9.05 20.11 -15.52
N LYS A 192 -8.16 19.12 -15.66
CA LYS A 192 -7.21 19.04 -16.78
C LYS A 192 -7.96 18.91 -18.12
N PRO A 193 -7.77 19.83 -19.09
CA PRO A 193 -8.44 19.78 -20.39
C PRO A 193 -8.13 18.52 -21.20
N THR A 194 -6.89 18.03 -21.11
CA THR A 194 -6.47 16.79 -21.78
C THR A 194 -7.26 15.58 -21.28
N VAL A 195 -7.49 15.48 -19.96
CA VAL A 195 -8.30 14.40 -19.38
C VAL A 195 -9.78 14.57 -19.75
N LEU A 196 -10.31 15.80 -19.79
CA LEU A 196 -11.69 16.04 -20.28
C LEU A 196 -11.89 15.55 -21.71
N ALA A 197 -10.89 15.70 -22.58
CA ALA A 197 -10.97 15.24 -23.97
C ALA A 197 -11.02 13.71 -24.09
N GLU A 198 -10.44 12.98 -23.13
CA GLU A 198 -10.35 11.51 -23.12
C GLU A 198 -11.55 10.80 -22.50
N ILE A 199 -12.37 11.51 -21.72
CA ILE A 199 -13.53 10.93 -21.02
C ILE A 199 -14.81 11.06 -21.82
N ASP A 200 -15.68 10.05 -21.66
CA ASP A 200 -17.05 10.06 -22.15
C ASP A 200 -17.91 11.12 -21.44
N GLU A 201 -19.08 11.42 -22.00
CA GLU A 201 -20.04 12.35 -21.38
C GLU A 201 -20.46 11.92 -19.97
N GLN A 202 -20.54 10.60 -19.75
CA GLN A 202 -20.80 9.98 -18.45
C GLN A 202 -19.70 8.96 -18.14
N ILE A 203 -18.92 9.23 -17.10
CA ILE A 203 -17.90 8.30 -16.61
C ILE A 203 -18.56 7.34 -15.63
N ASP A 204 -18.50 6.03 -15.89
CA ASP A 204 -18.86 5.01 -14.90
C ASP A 204 -17.76 4.94 -13.82
N ILE A 205 -18.10 5.37 -12.61
CA ILE A 205 -17.13 5.48 -11.52
C ILE A 205 -16.65 4.12 -11.05
N ARG A 206 -17.54 3.14 -11.02
CA ARG A 206 -17.21 1.79 -10.54
C ARG A 206 -16.23 1.11 -11.48
N ILE A 207 -16.49 1.15 -12.78
CA ILE A 207 -15.58 0.61 -13.80
C ILE A 207 -14.23 1.35 -13.78
N THR A 208 -14.27 2.68 -13.63
CA THR A 208 -13.06 3.51 -13.55
C THR A 208 -12.20 3.13 -12.35
N CYS A 209 -12.79 2.97 -11.15
CA CYS A 209 -12.10 2.50 -9.95
C CYS A 209 -11.49 1.11 -10.13
N LYS A 210 -12.27 0.18 -10.70
CA LYS A 210 -11.83 -1.20 -10.96
C LYS A 210 -10.60 -1.22 -11.87
N ARG A 211 -10.64 -0.53 -13.01
CA ARG A 211 -9.50 -0.44 -13.93
C ARG A 211 -8.27 0.23 -13.30
N ALA A 212 -8.46 1.28 -12.50
CA ALA A 212 -7.36 1.92 -11.78
C ALA A 212 -6.70 0.97 -10.76
N ILE A 213 -7.50 0.24 -9.97
CA ILE A 213 -7.00 -0.73 -8.98
C ILE A 213 -6.31 -1.93 -9.63
N GLU A 214 -6.80 -2.43 -10.76
CA GLU A 214 -6.11 -3.49 -11.52
C GLU A 214 -4.68 -3.08 -11.88
N ARG A 215 -4.51 -1.85 -12.39
CA ARG A 215 -3.19 -1.30 -12.76
C ARG A 215 -2.30 -1.09 -11.53
N ILE A 216 -2.83 -0.50 -10.46
CA ILE A 216 -2.08 -0.27 -9.22
C ILE A 216 -1.69 -1.59 -8.55
N SER A 217 -2.58 -2.58 -8.51
CA SER A 217 -2.27 -3.92 -7.98
C SER A 217 -1.13 -4.59 -8.74
N THR A 218 -1.13 -4.46 -10.07
CA THR A 218 -0.06 -4.98 -10.92
C THR A 218 1.28 -4.31 -10.60
N ALA A 219 1.30 -2.98 -10.47
CA ALA A 219 2.51 -2.25 -10.10
C ALA A 219 2.98 -2.61 -8.68
N HIS A 220 2.07 -2.73 -7.72
CA HIS A 220 2.40 -3.11 -6.34
C HIS A 220 3.11 -4.48 -6.30
N VAL A 221 2.55 -5.49 -6.96
CA VAL A 221 3.16 -6.83 -7.04
C VAL A 221 4.54 -6.78 -7.70
N LYS A 222 4.72 -5.99 -8.76
CA LYS A 222 6.04 -5.80 -9.39
C LYS A 222 7.05 -5.15 -8.45
N LEU A 223 6.65 -4.09 -7.75
CA LEU A 223 7.52 -3.40 -6.79
C LEU A 223 7.92 -4.31 -5.63
N ARG A 224 6.98 -5.13 -5.12
CA ARG A 224 7.26 -6.16 -4.11
C ARG A 224 8.33 -7.14 -4.59
N GLN A 225 8.23 -7.62 -5.83
CA GLN A 225 9.21 -8.55 -6.41
C GLN A 225 10.61 -7.95 -6.49
N MET A 226 10.72 -6.64 -6.76
CA MET A 226 12.02 -5.95 -6.87
C MET A 226 12.81 -5.92 -5.55
N VAL A 227 12.12 -5.89 -4.40
CA VAL A 227 12.75 -5.84 -3.06
C VAL A 227 12.76 -7.18 -2.34
N GLN A 228 12.23 -8.23 -2.98
CA GLN A 228 11.98 -9.53 -2.33
C GLN A 228 13.28 -10.17 -1.82
N SER A 229 14.37 -10.05 -2.57
CA SER A 229 15.67 -10.63 -2.19
C SER A 229 16.19 -10.02 -0.88
N GLN A 230 16.24 -8.69 -0.81
CA GLN A 230 16.70 -7.93 0.35
C GLN A 230 15.81 -8.21 1.57
N CYS A 231 14.49 -8.30 1.36
CA CYS A 231 13.54 -8.61 2.42
C CYS A 231 13.71 -10.04 2.96
N ASN A 232 13.93 -11.02 2.09
CA ASN A 232 14.17 -12.41 2.49
C ASN A 232 15.48 -12.53 3.28
N GLN A 233 16.54 -11.87 2.82
CA GLN A 233 17.83 -11.82 3.53
C GLN A 233 17.70 -11.16 4.90
N ALA A 234 16.99 -10.02 4.98
CA ALA A 234 16.74 -9.33 6.24
C ALA A 234 15.99 -10.23 7.24
N ARG A 235 14.95 -10.94 6.79
CA ARG A 235 14.23 -11.88 7.64
C ARG A 235 15.11 -13.03 8.10
N GLN A 236 15.85 -13.66 7.18
CA GLN A 236 16.75 -14.76 7.49
C GLN A 236 17.83 -14.37 8.51
N ALA A 237 18.36 -13.14 8.45
CA ALA A 237 19.34 -12.64 9.41
C ALA A 237 18.77 -12.59 10.83
N ILE A 238 17.52 -12.14 11.00
CA ILE A 238 16.86 -12.10 12.31
C ILE A 238 16.48 -13.51 12.78
N GLU A 239 16.01 -14.39 11.89
CA GLU A 239 15.73 -15.79 12.21
C GLU A 239 17.00 -16.52 12.68
N GLN A 240 18.14 -16.27 12.04
CA GLN A 240 19.43 -16.81 12.44
C GLN A 240 19.85 -16.30 13.82
N ALA A 241 19.69 -15.01 14.11
CA ALA A 241 19.98 -14.45 15.43
C ALA A 241 19.12 -15.09 16.55
N HIS A 242 17.83 -15.33 16.28
CA HIS A 242 16.95 -16.08 17.18
C HIS A 242 17.42 -17.52 17.38
N ALA A 243 17.81 -18.21 16.31
CA ALA A 243 18.30 -19.58 16.38
C ALA A 243 19.65 -19.71 17.12
N ASP A 244 20.55 -18.73 16.95
CA ASP A 244 21.84 -18.69 17.65
C ASP A 244 21.65 -18.45 19.15
N MET A 245 20.71 -17.57 19.54
CA MET A 245 20.34 -17.40 20.95
C MET A 245 19.69 -18.66 21.53
N ALA A 246 18.75 -19.28 20.79
CA ALA A 246 18.07 -20.50 21.22
C ALA A 246 19.03 -21.68 21.46
N ARG A 247 20.18 -21.73 20.78
CA ARG A 247 21.23 -22.73 21.02
C ARG A 247 22.06 -22.47 22.28
N LYS A 248 22.06 -21.24 22.81
CA LYS A 248 22.81 -20.87 24.02
C LYS A 248 22.00 -21.04 25.30
N VAL A 249 20.68 -20.85 25.21
CA VAL A 249 19.80 -20.94 26.38
C VAL A 249 19.33 -22.37 26.63
N ASP A 250 18.83 -22.60 27.84
CA ASP A 250 18.17 -23.86 28.22
C ASP A 250 17.01 -24.16 27.25
N ALA A 251 16.86 -25.42 26.85
CA ALA A 251 15.79 -25.89 25.96
C ALA A 251 14.36 -25.58 26.49
N THR A 252 14.22 -25.31 27.79
CA THR A 252 12.96 -24.88 28.41
C THR A 252 12.64 -23.40 28.17
N GLN A 253 13.62 -22.57 27.82
CA GLN A 253 13.45 -21.15 27.54
C GLN A 253 13.05 -20.92 26.07
N LYS A 254 11.99 -20.12 25.87
CA LYS A 254 11.51 -19.76 24.54
C LYS A 254 12.01 -18.37 24.14
N VAL A 255 12.75 -18.31 23.03
CA VAL A 255 13.22 -17.06 22.44
C VAL A 255 12.11 -16.45 21.57
N TYR A 256 11.30 -15.57 22.14
CA TYR A 256 10.22 -14.89 21.40
C TYR A 256 10.63 -13.54 20.80
N ALA A 257 11.56 -12.86 21.46
CA ALA A 257 12.06 -11.55 21.07
C ALA A 257 13.47 -11.38 21.63
N LEU A 258 14.29 -10.62 20.90
CA LEU A 258 15.65 -10.27 21.31
C LEU A 258 15.78 -8.75 21.44
N TRP A 259 16.56 -8.30 22.40
CA TRP A 259 17.09 -6.94 22.39
C TRP A 259 18.41 -6.94 21.61
N LEU A 260 18.50 -6.08 20.61
CA LEU A 260 19.74 -5.65 19.99
C LEU A 260 20.25 -4.43 20.77
N CYS A 261 21.41 -4.57 21.41
CA CYS A 261 21.94 -3.62 22.37
C CYS A 261 23.25 -3.00 21.89
N SER A 262 23.45 -1.71 22.19
CA SER A 262 24.74 -1.04 22.08
C SER A 262 25.01 -0.22 23.34
N ARG A 263 26.28 -0.11 23.72
CA ARG A 263 26.74 0.77 24.82
C ARG A 263 28.12 1.32 24.55
N SER A 264 28.26 2.64 24.68
CA SER A 264 29.53 3.34 24.62
C SER A 264 30.36 3.06 25.87
N ASP A 265 31.68 2.88 25.71
CA ASP A 265 32.61 2.74 26.83
C ASP A 265 32.48 3.91 27.83
N GLY A 266 32.18 3.60 29.09
CA GLY A 266 31.95 4.59 30.15
C GLY A 266 30.57 5.28 30.16
N GLY A 267 29.66 4.91 29.26
CA GLY A 267 28.26 5.37 29.27
C GLY A 267 27.37 4.44 30.10
N GLU A 268 26.47 5.02 30.90
CA GLU A 268 25.45 4.25 31.65
C GLU A 268 24.26 3.83 30.76
N ASP A 269 24.02 4.57 29.68
CA ASP A 269 22.89 4.35 28.79
C ASP A 269 23.14 3.21 27.80
N VAL A 270 22.18 2.28 27.73
CA VAL A 270 22.15 1.18 26.75
C VAL A 270 21.06 1.47 25.74
N GLU A 271 21.43 1.65 24.47
CA GLU A 271 20.44 1.70 23.39
C GLU A 271 19.90 0.29 23.14
N ARG A 272 18.58 0.15 23.03
CA ARG A 272 17.93 -1.14 22.83
C ARG A 272 16.93 -1.06 21.69
N THR A 273 17.03 -2.01 20.77
CA THR A 273 16.09 -2.19 19.65
C THR A 273 15.54 -3.61 19.67
N ILE A 274 14.22 -3.77 19.58
CA ILE A 274 13.60 -5.10 19.61
C ILE A 274 13.69 -5.79 18.23
N LEU A 275 14.15 -7.05 18.24
CA LEU A 275 14.15 -7.98 17.12
C LEU A 275 13.12 -9.08 17.41
N MET A 276 11.94 -8.94 16.81
CA MET A 276 10.78 -9.80 16.99
C MET A 276 10.18 -10.03 15.60
N LEU A 277 9.64 -11.23 15.30
CA LEU A 277 9.17 -11.57 13.94
C LEU A 277 7.66 -11.84 13.83
N GLN A 278 6.93 -11.90 14.94
CA GLN A 278 5.50 -12.20 14.94
C GLN A 278 4.69 -11.13 14.18
N TRP A 279 5.12 -9.87 14.20
CA TRP A 279 4.50 -8.82 13.38
C TRP A 279 4.83 -8.99 11.89
N ASP A 280 6.01 -9.52 11.56
CA ASP A 280 6.40 -9.85 10.19
C ASP A 280 5.63 -11.07 9.66
N ASP A 281 5.24 -12.00 10.54
CA ASP A 281 4.34 -13.11 10.20
C ASP A 281 2.94 -12.62 9.81
N ALA A 282 2.39 -11.66 10.55
CA ALA A 282 1.13 -11.01 10.17
C ALA A 282 1.23 -10.31 8.80
N ARG A 283 2.38 -9.69 8.52
CA ARG A 283 2.68 -9.11 7.20
C ARG A 283 2.78 -10.18 6.10
N LYS A 284 3.38 -11.35 6.35
CA LYS A 284 3.40 -12.45 5.37
C LYS A 284 1.98 -12.91 5.02
N ALA A 285 1.08 -13.00 6.01
CA ALA A 285 -0.33 -13.31 5.74
C ALA A 285 -1.00 -12.26 4.84
N LEU A 286 -0.66 -10.97 4.99
CA LEU A 286 -1.11 -9.92 4.08
C LEU A 286 -0.55 -10.11 2.65
N GLN A 287 0.74 -10.46 2.52
CA GLN A 287 1.34 -10.74 1.20
C GLN A 287 0.70 -11.93 0.51
N GLU A 288 0.38 -12.99 1.25
CA GLU A 288 -0.31 -14.17 0.72
C GLU A 288 -1.72 -13.81 0.24
N LYS A 289 -2.49 -13.11 1.07
CA LYS A 289 -3.82 -12.58 0.73
C LYS A 289 -3.77 -11.73 -0.55
N ASN A 290 -2.76 -10.88 -0.65
CA ASN A 290 -2.57 -9.91 -1.73
C ASN A 290 -1.49 -10.36 -2.73
N GLY A 291 -1.31 -11.67 -2.91
CA GLY A 291 -0.19 -12.24 -3.64
C GLY A 291 -0.30 -12.13 -5.16
N ARG A 292 -1.52 -11.94 -5.67
CA ARG A 292 -1.82 -11.81 -7.09
C ARG A 292 -2.39 -10.43 -7.41
N PRO A 293 -2.09 -9.86 -8.60
CA PRO A 293 -2.79 -8.69 -9.08
C PRO A 293 -4.30 -8.92 -9.08
N ILE A 294 -5.06 -7.86 -8.78
CA ILE A 294 -6.51 -7.90 -8.92
C ILE A 294 -6.79 -8.00 -10.42
N THR A 295 -7.52 -9.04 -10.80
CA THR A 295 -8.05 -9.22 -12.15
C THR A 295 -9.51 -8.82 -12.16
N SER A 296 -9.96 -8.17 -13.23
CA SER A 296 -11.40 -8.00 -13.47
C SER A 296 -12.07 -9.37 -13.47
N ILE A 297 -13.09 -9.54 -12.64
CA ILE A 297 -14.15 -10.50 -12.98
C ILE A 297 -14.70 -10.00 -14.32
N ARG A 298 -14.64 -10.86 -15.35
CA ARG A 298 -15.05 -10.57 -16.73
C ARG A 298 -16.44 -9.93 -16.71
N THR A 299 -16.54 -8.72 -17.29
CA THR A 299 -17.80 -8.12 -17.75
C THR A 299 -18.32 -8.90 -18.94
#